data_AF-A0AAJ0IXE5-F1
#
_entry.id   AF-A0AAJ0IXE5-F1
#
_cell.length_a   1.000
_cell.length_b   1.000
_cell.length_c   1.000
_cell.angle_alpha   90.00
_cell.angle_beta   90.00
_cell.angle_gamma   90.00
#
_symmetry.space_group_name_H-M   'P 1'
#
loop_
_entity.id
_entity.type
_entity.pdbx_description
1 polymer ?
#
loop_
_entity_poly.entity_id
_entity_poly.type
_entity_poly.pdbx_seq_one_letter_code
_entity_poly.pdbx_strand_id
1 'polypeptide(L)' 'MQKRQRFTAEFKREAVRLLKAGDRPAAMIARELAIPRNRLYKWATDLDAKG' A
#
# COMPACT_ATOMS: atom_id res chain seq x y z
N MET A 1 20.02 -12.31 0.08
CA MET A 1 19.04 -11.70 1.00
C MET A 1 18.49 -10.42 0.38
N GLN A 2 17.20 -10.30 0.09
CA GLN A 2 16.60 -9.01 -0.29
C GLN A 2 16.52 -8.09 0.93
N LYS A 3 17.04 -6.85 0.81
CA LYS A 3 16.91 -5.85 1.88
C LYS A 3 15.44 -5.48 2.05
N ARG A 4 14.93 -5.59 3.29
CA ARG A 4 13.57 -5.17 3.63
C ARG A 4 13.48 -3.65 3.56
N GLN A 5 12.77 -3.14 2.56
CA GLN A 5 12.47 -1.72 2.47
C GLN A 5 11.45 -1.34 3.57
N ARG A 6 11.85 -0.40 4.43
CA ARG A 6 11.00 0.20 5.47
C ARG A 6 10.23 1.38 4.85
N PHE A 7 8.94 1.43 5.13
CA PHE A 7 8.05 2.51 4.75
C PHE A 7 7.50 3.15 6.02
N THR A 8 7.33 4.48 6.00
CA THR A 8 6.73 5.23 7.12
C THR A 8 5.25 4.88 7.27
N ALA A 9 4.67 5.18 8.43
CA ALA A 9 3.25 4.90 8.67
C ALA A 9 2.35 5.78 7.78
N GLU A 10 2.75 7.04 7.57
CA GLU A 10 2.10 8.03 6.73
C GLU A 10 2.03 7.54 5.28
N PHE A 11 3.15 7.01 4.76
CA PHE A 11 3.22 6.46 3.41
C PHE A 11 2.23 5.29 3.23
N LYS A 12 2.18 4.38 4.20
CA LYS A 12 1.27 3.23 4.13
C LYS A 12 -0.20 3.67 4.15
N ARG A 13 -0.53 4.66 4.99
CA ARG A 13 -1.90 5.20 5.07
C ARG A 13 -2.31 5.85 3.77
N GLU A 14 -1.46 6.68 3.16
CA GLU A 14 -1.80 7.32 1.89
C GLU A 14 -1.91 6.30 0.75
N ALA A 15 -0.99 5.32 0.69
CA ALA A 15 -1.06 4.24 -0.29
C ALA A 15 -2.38 3.44 -0.20
N VAL A 16 -2.86 3.17 1.02
CA VAL A 16 -4.15 2.51 1.26
C VAL A 16 -5.32 3.44 0.98
N ARG A 17 -5.22 4.74 1.28
CA ARG A 17 -6.25 5.73 0.93
C ARG A 17 -6.48 5.77 -0.57
N LEU A 18 -5.40 5.80 -1.36
CA LEU A 18 -5.45 5.75 -2.83
C LEU A 18 -6.06 4.44 -3.33
N LEU A 19 -5.73 3.31 -2.69
CA LEU A 19 -6.34 2.01 -3.03
C LEU A 19 -7.85 2.01 -2.75
N LYS A 20 -8.28 2.56 -1.62
CA LYS A 20 -9.68 2.61 -1.20
C LYS A 20 -10.52 3.62 -1.96
N ALA A 21 -9.91 4.70 -2.45
CA ALA A 21 -10.58 5.70 -3.29
C ALA A 21 -11.16 5.07 -4.57
N GLY A 22 -10.55 4.01 -5.09
CA GLY A 22 -11.08 3.24 -6.23
C GLY A 22 -10.90 3.91 -7.60
N ASP A 23 -10.37 5.15 -7.64
CA ASP A 23 -10.16 5.91 -8.88
C ASP A 23 -9.16 5.24 -9.84
N ARG A 24 -8.23 4.44 -9.30
CA ARG A 24 -7.15 3.82 -10.08
C ARG A 24 -6.97 2.34 -9.71
N PRO A 25 -6.60 1.49 -10.67
CA PRO A 25 -6.30 0.09 -10.39
C PRO A 25 -5.12 -0.06 -9.42
N ALA A 26 -5.21 -1.02 -8.51
CA ALA A 26 -4.14 -1.32 -7.54
C ALA A 26 -2.77 -1.57 -8.20
N ALA A 27 -2.75 -2.13 -9.43
CA ALA A 27 -1.52 -2.35 -10.19
C ALA A 27 -0.86 -1.05 -10.68
N MET A 28 -1.66 -0.01 -10.97
CA MET A 28 -1.16 1.31 -11.35
C MET A 28 -0.56 2.02 -10.14
N ILE A 29 -1.29 2.05 -9.01
CA ILE A 29 -0.83 2.63 -7.75
C ILE A 29 0.48 1.95 -7.29
N ALA A 30 0.56 0.62 -7.37
CA ALA A 30 1.75 -0.14 -7.02
C ALA A 30 2.98 0.26 -7.85
N ARG A 31 2.79 0.46 -9.16
CA ARG A 31 3.85 0.89 -10.08
C ARG A 31 4.34 2.30 -9.77
N GLU A 32 3.42 3.25 -9.58
CA GLU A 32 3.77 4.64 -9.24
C GLU A 32 4.52 4.74 -7.90
N LEU A 33 4.09 3.97 -6.91
CA LEU A 33 4.70 3.94 -5.59
C LEU A 33 5.95 3.06 -5.52
N ALA A 34 6.35 2.42 -6.63
CA ALA A 34 7.46 1.48 -6.71
C ALA A 34 7.40 0.35 -5.65
N ILE A 35 6.18 -0.15 -5.38
CA ILE A 35 5.93 -1.23 -4.42
C ILE A 35 5.23 -2.42 -5.06
N PRO A 36 5.36 -3.63 -4.49
CA PRO A 36 4.57 -4.78 -4.89
C PRO A 36 3.06 -4.58 -4.63
N ARG A 37 2.20 -4.97 -5.58
CA ARG A 37 0.72 -4.87 -5.43
C ARG A 37 0.18 -5.63 -4.21
N ASN A 38 0.73 -6.81 -3.91
CA ASN A 38 0.32 -7.60 -2.75
C ASN A 38 0.54 -6.86 -1.41
N ARG A 39 1.51 -5.94 -1.37
CA ARG A 39 1.82 -5.11 -0.21
C ARG A 39 0.72 -4.09 0.07
N LEU A 40 0.13 -3.51 -0.97
CA LEU A 40 -1.01 -2.59 -0.83
C LEU A 40 -2.20 -3.27 -0.15
N TYR A 41 -2.56 -4.48 -0.59
CA TYR A 41 -3.65 -5.24 0.04
C TYR A 41 -3.31 -5.62 1.48
N LYS A 42 -2.08 -6.07 1.73
CA LYS A 42 -1.64 -6.37 3.10
C LYS A 42 -1.75 -5.15 4.02
N TRP A 43 -1.33 -3.98 3.57
CA TRP A 43 -1.46 -2.75 4.36
C TRP A 43 -2.90 -2.33 4.57
N ALA A 44 -3.78 -2.53 3.59
CA ALA A 44 -5.20 -2.26 3.75
C ALA A 44 -5.80 -3.15 4.86
N THR A 45 -5.55 -4.45 4.82
CA THR A 45 -5.96 -5.40 5.86
C THR A 45 -5.35 -5.07 7.22
N ASP A 46 -4.05 -4.77 7.28
CA ASP A 46 -3.35 -4.42 8.52
C ASP A 46 -3.89 -3.13 9.16
N LEU A 47 -4.38 -2.19 8.36
CA LEU A 47 -5.00 -0.94 8.85
C LEU A 47 -6.45 -1.16 9.26
N ASP A 48 -7.21 -1.96 8.52
CA ASP A 48 -8.60 -2.30 8.87
C ASP A 48 -8.69 -3.12 10.14
N ALA A 49 -7.73 -4.02 10.39
CA ALA A 49 -7.65 -4.80 11.63
C ALA A 49 -7.22 -3.97 12.86
N LYS A 50 -6.76 -2.73 12.65
CA LYS A 50 -6.37 -1.79 13.72
C LYS A 50 -7.38 -0.66 13.93
N GLY A 51 -8.51 -0.73 13.22
CA GLY A 51 -9.66 0.16 13.41
C GLY A 51 -10.57 -0.27 14.54
#